data_AF-A0AAE0S1Z2-F1
#
_entry.id   AF-A0AAE0S1Z2-F1
#
_cell.length_a   1.000
_cell.length_b   1.000
_cell.length_c   1.000
_cell.angle_alpha   90.00
_cell.angle_beta   90.00
_cell.angle_gamma   90.00
#
_symmetry.space_group_name_H-M   'P 1'
#
loop_
_entity.id
_entity.type
_entity.pdbx_description
1 polymer ?
#
loop_
_entity_poly.entity_id
_entity_poly.type
_entity_poly.pdbx_seq_one_letter_code
_entity_poly.pdbx_strand_id
1 'polypeptide(L)'
;MIITDTTFSEIADAFLAGGEELGYTVQDCNGNHGENEVWCRMHSIVGNGMRWTTARGYLYPIRDRKNLHITVKSHVTKVIIEEKTAVGVDFIREGRKERVKALREVILAAGSVGSPQILLLSGIGPKEYLEKLHIPVVADLPVGENLIDHVMFFVKADISKPVSYTPDKVNTTFNQLMYHFFGTGSLTSNAADEANAFLKTNPGSKDKRPDIQFILVSTLAEHGDAVDHFNYRDEVNKELFGEILSSKGAPEGFSVAIALLHPKSRGFMRLRSSDPFDYPEIDPNYLAHKDDVRSILQGSTHFFVIIFVLSIKNRKKKRVSNK
;
A
#
# COMPACT_ATOMS: atom_id res chain seq x y z
N MET A 1 -18.11 6.42 3.41
CA MET A 1 -17.31 5.44 2.62
C MET A 1 -18.07 4.13 2.61
N ILE A 2 -17.93 3.34 1.56
CA ILE A 2 -18.60 2.03 1.47
C ILE A 2 -17.52 0.95 1.58
N ILE A 3 -17.77 -0.03 2.45
CA ILE A 3 -16.98 -1.25 2.62
C ILE A 3 -17.94 -2.39 2.30
N THR A 4 -17.61 -3.18 1.30
CA THR A 4 -18.37 -4.38 0.92
C THR A 4 -17.40 -5.52 0.68
N ASP A 5 -17.87 -6.73 0.98
CA ASP A 5 -17.13 -7.93 0.60
C ASP A 5 -16.92 -7.98 -0.92
N THR A 6 -15.74 -8.43 -1.30
CA THR A 6 -15.38 -8.72 -2.68
C THR A 6 -15.49 -10.23 -2.94
N THR A 7 -15.25 -10.65 -4.18
CA THR A 7 -15.10 -12.08 -4.47
C THR A 7 -13.83 -12.60 -3.80
N PHE A 8 -13.91 -13.74 -3.12
CA PHE A 8 -12.80 -14.43 -2.50
C PHE A 8 -12.58 -15.83 -3.10
N SER A 9 -11.33 -16.28 -3.16
CA SER A 9 -10.91 -17.58 -3.67
C SER A 9 -10.87 -18.63 -2.57
N GLU A 10 -10.80 -19.90 -2.97
CA GLU A 10 -10.59 -21.00 -2.03
C GLU A 10 -9.24 -20.91 -1.28
N ILE A 11 -8.27 -20.15 -1.79
CA ILE A 11 -6.98 -19.94 -1.15
C ILE A 11 -7.16 -19.11 0.13
N ALA A 12 -8.03 -18.09 0.10
CA ALA A 12 -8.34 -17.27 1.27
C ALA A 12 -8.95 -18.10 2.41
N ASP A 13 -9.91 -18.96 2.08
CA ASP A 13 -10.54 -19.85 3.06
C ASP A 13 -9.52 -20.85 3.63
N ALA A 14 -8.65 -21.42 2.77
CA ALA A 14 -7.59 -22.31 3.21
C ALA A 14 -6.58 -21.61 4.13
N PHE A 15 -6.21 -20.36 3.83
CA PHE A 15 -5.30 -19.57 4.63
C PHE A 15 -5.86 -19.30 6.03
N LEU A 16 -7.11 -18.85 6.13
CA LEU A 16 -7.76 -18.57 7.41
C LEU A 16 -7.95 -19.84 8.24
N ALA A 17 -8.38 -20.94 7.63
CA ALA A 17 -8.48 -22.23 8.30
C ALA A 17 -7.11 -22.74 8.81
N GLY A 18 -6.03 -22.45 8.07
CA GLY A 18 -4.66 -22.72 8.53
C GLY A 18 -4.28 -21.94 9.78
N GLY A 19 -4.69 -20.66 9.86
CA GLY A 19 -4.53 -19.83 11.04
C GLY A 19 -5.24 -20.42 12.27
N GLU A 20 -6.51 -20.83 12.11
CA GLU A 20 -7.28 -21.48 13.19
C GLU A 20 -6.63 -22.78 13.68
N GLU A 21 -6.11 -23.59 12.77
CA GLU A 21 -5.40 -24.84 13.11
C GLU A 21 -4.12 -24.61 13.90
N LEU A 22 -3.46 -23.47 13.68
CA LEU A 22 -2.30 -23.03 14.45
C LEU A 22 -2.68 -22.38 15.79
N GLY A 23 -3.98 -22.29 16.09
CA GLY A 23 -4.51 -21.70 17.32
C GLY A 23 -4.72 -20.19 17.26
N TYR A 24 -4.62 -19.58 16.07
CA TYR A 24 -4.92 -18.16 15.91
C TYR A 24 -6.42 -17.92 15.79
N THR A 25 -6.85 -16.72 16.19
CA THR A 25 -8.25 -16.31 16.09
C THR A 25 -8.53 -15.67 14.74
N VAL A 26 -9.58 -16.15 14.06
CA VAL A 26 -10.14 -15.50 12.87
C VAL A 26 -11.33 -14.63 13.28
N GLN A 27 -11.22 -13.32 13.07
CA GLN A 27 -12.24 -12.32 13.40
C GLN A 27 -12.04 -11.06 12.54
N ASP A 28 -12.79 -9.98 12.77
CA ASP A 28 -12.63 -8.73 12.01
C ASP A 28 -11.31 -8.03 12.37
N CYS A 29 -10.37 -7.82 11.44
CA CYS A 29 -9.12 -7.11 11.77
C CYS A 29 -9.34 -5.65 12.23
N ASN A 30 -10.48 -5.04 11.88
CA ASN A 30 -10.81 -3.66 12.27
C ASN A 30 -11.66 -3.59 13.56
N GLY A 31 -12.03 -4.74 14.13
CA GLY A 31 -12.78 -4.78 15.38
C GLY A 31 -11.91 -4.40 16.58
N ASN A 32 -12.56 -4.13 17.73
CA ASN A 32 -11.84 -3.80 18.95
C ASN A 32 -11.26 -5.06 19.60
N HIS A 33 -10.05 -5.42 19.18
CA HIS A 33 -9.38 -6.66 19.60
C HIS A 33 -8.17 -6.42 20.51
N GLY A 34 -7.92 -5.17 20.94
CA GLY A 34 -6.76 -4.83 21.77
C GLY A 34 -5.44 -5.11 21.07
N GLU A 35 -4.46 -5.68 21.79
CA GLU A 35 -3.11 -6.00 21.30
C GLU A 35 -3.00 -7.46 20.81
N ASN A 36 -4.09 -8.02 20.29
CA ASN A 36 -4.15 -9.42 19.92
C ASN A 36 -3.70 -9.67 18.48
N GLU A 37 -3.14 -10.86 18.27
CA GLU A 37 -2.94 -11.40 16.93
C GLU A 37 -4.31 -11.76 16.34
N VAL A 38 -4.53 -11.38 15.08
CA VAL A 38 -5.83 -11.55 14.42
C VAL A 38 -5.64 -11.90 12.96
N TRP A 39 -6.41 -12.87 12.50
CA TRP A 39 -6.53 -13.26 11.11
C TRP A 39 -7.91 -12.85 10.61
N CYS A 40 -8.02 -12.36 9.38
CA CYS A 40 -9.30 -11.91 8.85
C CYS A 40 -9.33 -11.95 7.32
N ARG A 41 -10.53 -11.92 6.76
CA ARG A 41 -10.72 -11.56 5.35
C ARG A 41 -10.38 -10.09 5.13
N MET A 42 -9.86 -9.77 3.96
CA MET A 42 -9.53 -8.41 3.56
C MET A 42 -10.82 -7.60 3.38
N HIS A 43 -10.92 -6.48 4.09
CA HIS A 43 -11.95 -5.48 3.80
C HIS A 43 -11.45 -4.53 2.72
N SER A 44 -12.30 -4.27 1.72
CA SER A 44 -11.98 -3.38 0.61
C SER A 44 -12.95 -2.20 0.55
N ILE A 45 -12.43 -1.02 0.22
CA ILE A 45 -13.23 0.20 0.03
C ILE A 45 -13.84 0.17 -1.39
N VAL A 46 -14.90 -0.63 -1.52
CA VAL A 46 -15.60 -0.95 -2.77
C VAL A 46 -17.09 -0.69 -2.57
N GLY A 47 -17.77 -0.22 -3.62
CA GLY A 47 -19.22 -0.08 -3.65
C GLY A 47 -19.76 -0.44 -5.03
N ASN A 48 -20.74 -1.34 -5.10
CA ASN A 48 -21.26 -1.94 -6.34
C ASN A 48 -20.14 -2.50 -7.25
N GLY A 49 -19.19 -3.22 -6.65
CA GLY A 49 -18.05 -3.82 -7.38
C GLY A 49 -16.99 -2.84 -7.87
N MET A 50 -17.16 -1.52 -7.64
CA MET A 50 -16.21 -0.50 -8.09
C MET A 50 -15.42 0.10 -6.92
N ARG A 51 -14.16 0.48 -7.17
CA ARG A 51 -13.34 1.25 -6.23
C ARG A 51 -14.10 2.49 -5.73
N TRP A 52 -14.17 2.64 -4.41
CA TRP A 52 -14.85 3.76 -3.78
C TRP A 52 -13.84 4.76 -3.19
N THR A 53 -13.46 5.75 -4.00
CA THR A 53 -12.45 6.76 -3.60
C THR A 53 -13.02 7.81 -2.64
N THR A 54 -12.14 8.52 -1.94
CA THR A 54 -12.50 9.69 -1.12
C THR A 54 -13.21 10.76 -1.94
N ALA A 55 -12.76 11.02 -3.18
CA ALA A 55 -13.42 11.95 -4.09
C ALA A 55 -14.86 11.53 -4.42
N ARG A 56 -15.10 10.24 -4.68
CA ARG A 56 -16.45 9.71 -4.92
C ARG A 56 -17.34 9.81 -3.69
N GLY A 57 -16.79 9.52 -2.51
CA GLY A 57 -17.53 9.56 -1.25
C GLY A 57 -17.83 10.96 -0.72
N TYR A 58 -16.91 11.91 -0.88
CA TYR A 58 -16.98 13.22 -0.23
C TYR A 58 -17.14 14.39 -1.20
N LEU A 59 -16.48 14.38 -2.37
CA LEU A 59 -16.47 15.52 -3.30
C LEU A 59 -17.58 15.43 -4.34
N TYR A 60 -17.77 14.28 -4.98
CA TYR A 60 -18.75 14.13 -6.07
C TYR A 60 -20.19 14.47 -5.66
N PRO A 61 -20.70 14.08 -4.48
CA PRO A 61 -22.07 14.39 -4.08
C PRO A 61 -22.31 15.89 -3.84
N ILE A 62 -21.25 16.69 -3.66
CA ILE A 62 -21.33 18.10 -3.28
C ILE A 62 -20.65 19.03 -4.29
N ARG A 63 -20.15 18.50 -5.41
CA ARG A 63 -19.32 19.23 -6.38
C ARG A 63 -20.00 20.45 -7.00
N ASP A 64 -21.32 20.45 -7.05
CA ASP A 64 -22.13 21.52 -7.67
C ASP A 64 -22.54 22.61 -6.66
N ARG A 65 -22.10 22.51 -5.38
CA ARG A 65 -22.35 23.55 -4.38
C ARG A 65 -21.59 24.83 -4.75
N LYS A 66 -22.29 25.97 -4.79
CA LYS A 66 -21.72 27.27 -5.19
C LYS A 66 -20.55 27.76 -4.33
N ASN A 67 -20.41 27.27 -3.11
CA ASN A 67 -19.35 27.61 -2.18
C ASN A 67 -18.17 26.64 -2.21
N LEU A 68 -18.14 25.68 -3.14
CA LEU A 68 -17.04 24.75 -3.34
C LEU A 68 -16.49 24.91 -4.75
N HIS A 69 -15.20 25.23 -4.85
CA HIS A 69 -14.50 25.34 -6.13
C HIS A 69 -13.44 24.23 -6.20
N ILE A 70 -13.55 23.37 -7.20
CA ILE A 70 -12.60 22.29 -7.44
C ILE A 70 -11.88 22.58 -8.75
N THR A 71 -10.55 22.62 -8.69
CA THR A 71 -9.70 22.70 -9.88
C THR A 71 -8.81 21.47 -9.97
N VAL A 72 -8.67 20.92 -11.16
CA VAL A 72 -7.79 19.79 -11.47
C VAL A 72 -6.62 20.27 -12.31
N LYS A 73 -5.60 19.41 -12.48
CA LYS A 73 -4.38 19.76 -13.22
C LYS A 73 -3.75 21.07 -12.73
N SER A 74 -3.83 21.31 -11.42
CA SER A 74 -3.40 22.52 -10.74
C SER A 74 -2.36 22.12 -9.69
N HIS A 75 -1.08 22.20 -10.06
CA HIS A 75 0.02 21.76 -9.23
C HIS A 75 0.48 22.92 -8.33
N VAL A 76 0.24 22.82 -7.02
CA VAL A 76 0.68 23.83 -6.04
C VAL A 76 2.20 23.81 -5.95
N THR A 77 2.83 24.97 -6.14
CA THR A 77 4.30 25.10 -6.12
C THR A 77 4.82 25.62 -4.79
N LYS A 78 4.07 26.50 -4.11
CA LYS A 78 4.38 26.97 -2.75
C LYS A 78 3.16 27.59 -2.05
N VAL A 79 3.23 27.63 -0.73
CA VAL A 79 2.38 28.47 0.12
C VAL A 79 2.99 29.87 0.20
N ILE A 80 2.14 30.89 0.15
CA ILE A 80 2.55 32.29 0.28
C ILE A 80 2.46 32.64 1.77
N ILE A 81 3.59 33.04 2.35
CA ILE A 81 3.69 33.44 3.76
C ILE A 81 4.03 34.93 3.85
N GLU A 82 3.21 35.68 4.60
CA GLU A 82 3.41 37.09 4.92
C GLU A 82 3.38 37.24 6.45
N GLU A 83 4.43 37.81 7.06
CA GLU A 83 4.50 38.01 8.52
C GLU A 83 4.15 36.76 9.35
N LYS A 84 4.67 35.59 8.92
CA LYS A 84 4.39 34.25 9.49
C LYS A 84 2.94 33.76 9.35
N THR A 85 2.13 34.39 8.50
CA THR A 85 0.76 33.99 8.19
C THR A 85 0.67 33.43 6.77
N ALA A 86 0.02 32.28 6.60
CA ALA A 86 -0.28 31.73 5.28
C ALA A 86 -1.46 32.48 4.65
N VAL A 87 -1.20 33.20 3.55
CA VAL A 87 -2.18 34.09 2.89
C VAL A 87 -2.69 33.56 1.57
N GLY A 88 -2.18 32.42 1.09
CA GLY A 88 -2.56 31.84 -0.19
C GLY A 88 -1.58 30.81 -0.72
N VAL A 89 -1.75 30.41 -1.97
CA VAL A 89 -0.85 29.50 -2.68
C VAL A 89 -0.57 29.98 -4.10
N ASP A 90 0.65 29.72 -4.56
CA ASP A 90 1.01 29.76 -5.98
C ASP A 90 0.86 28.35 -6.55
N PHE A 91 0.33 28.25 -7.77
CA PHE A 91 0.18 26.96 -8.46
C PHE A 91 0.32 27.13 -9.96
N ILE A 92 0.57 26.02 -10.66
CA ILE A 92 0.63 25.97 -12.11
C ILE A 92 -0.54 25.14 -12.63
N ARG A 93 -1.31 25.75 -13.52
CA ARG A 93 -2.45 25.12 -14.19
C ARG A 93 -2.27 25.23 -15.69
N GLU A 94 -2.18 24.08 -16.35
CA GLU A 94 -1.98 24.00 -17.81
C GLU A 94 -0.82 24.88 -18.30
N GLY A 95 0.31 24.83 -17.59
CA GLY A 95 1.52 25.61 -17.91
C GLY A 95 1.47 27.10 -17.49
N ARG A 96 0.34 27.60 -16.98
CA ARG A 96 0.19 28.98 -16.53
C ARG A 96 0.34 29.09 -15.02
N LYS A 97 1.13 30.06 -14.57
CA LYS A 97 1.27 30.41 -13.16
C LYS A 97 0.02 31.16 -12.70
N GLU A 98 -0.61 30.66 -11.65
CA GLU A 98 -1.80 31.24 -11.03
C GLU A 98 -1.59 31.37 -9.52
N ARG A 99 -2.40 32.23 -8.89
CA ARG A 99 -2.37 32.52 -7.47
C ARG A 99 -3.77 32.60 -6.92
N VAL A 100 -3.99 32.01 -5.75
CA VAL A 100 -5.23 32.17 -4.98
C VAL A 100 -4.91 32.60 -3.56
N LYS A 101 -5.65 33.59 -3.05
CA LYS A 101 -5.56 34.06 -1.67
C LYS A 101 -6.55 33.32 -0.78
N ALA A 102 -6.16 33.09 0.47
CA ALA A 102 -7.01 32.53 1.51
C ALA A 102 -7.28 33.58 2.59
N LEU A 103 -8.55 33.78 2.95
CA LEU A 103 -8.95 34.74 4.00
C LEU A 103 -8.82 34.17 5.42
N ARG A 104 -8.75 32.84 5.56
CA ARG A 104 -8.79 32.14 6.85
C ARG A 104 -7.56 31.26 6.99
N GLU A 105 -7.50 30.20 6.18
CA GLU A 105 -6.54 29.11 6.37
C GLU A 105 -6.10 28.53 5.02
N VAL A 106 -4.89 27.99 4.99
CA VAL A 106 -4.38 27.12 3.93
C VAL A 106 -4.10 25.75 4.55
N ILE A 107 -4.76 24.71 4.03
CA ILE A 107 -4.61 23.33 4.52
C ILE A 107 -3.85 22.53 3.46
N LEU A 108 -2.67 22.00 3.80
CA LEU A 108 -1.92 21.11 2.94
C LEU A 108 -2.40 19.66 3.12
N ALA A 109 -2.88 19.07 2.03
CA ALA A 109 -3.31 17.68 1.95
C ALA A 109 -2.64 16.96 0.76
N ALA A 110 -1.37 17.26 0.49
CA ALA A 110 -0.60 16.73 -0.63
C ALA A 110 0.17 15.42 -0.30
N GLY A 111 -0.22 14.74 0.78
CA GLY A 111 0.37 13.47 1.23
C GLY A 111 1.75 13.62 1.87
N SER A 112 2.32 12.50 2.31
CA SER A 112 3.61 12.44 3.03
C SER A 112 4.83 12.85 2.21
N VAL A 113 4.69 13.01 0.90
CA VAL A 113 5.75 13.47 -0.01
C VAL A 113 5.47 14.89 -0.48
N GLY A 114 4.28 15.15 -1.05
CA GLY A 114 3.97 16.46 -1.62
C GLY A 114 3.83 17.57 -0.58
N SER A 115 3.26 17.30 0.60
CA SER A 115 3.13 18.31 1.65
C SER A 115 4.48 18.83 2.14
N PRO A 116 5.45 17.98 2.54
CA PRO A 116 6.77 18.48 2.92
C PRO A 116 7.51 19.13 1.75
N GLN A 117 7.35 18.66 0.50
CA GLN A 117 7.96 19.30 -0.67
C GLN A 117 7.48 20.75 -0.82
N ILE A 118 6.15 20.97 -0.75
CA ILE A 118 5.55 22.31 -0.82
C ILE A 118 6.05 23.19 0.33
N LEU A 119 6.12 22.67 1.56
CA LEU A 119 6.62 23.41 2.72
C LEU A 119 8.08 23.85 2.53
N LEU A 120 8.95 22.93 2.10
CA LEU A 120 10.36 23.23 1.81
C LEU A 120 10.49 24.33 0.75
N LEU A 121 9.74 24.22 -0.36
CA LEU A 121 9.69 25.24 -1.43
C LEU A 121 9.10 26.59 -0.95
N SER A 122 8.32 26.56 0.12
CA SER A 122 7.76 27.75 0.77
C SER A 122 8.69 28.38 1.81
N GLY A 123 9.91 27.85 1.97
CA GLY A 123 10.88 28.34 2.95
C GLY A 123 10.66 27.81 4.37
N ILE A 124 9.86 26.76 4.55
CA ILE A 124 9.60 26.12 5.85
C ILE A 124 10.31 24.77 5.87
N GLY A 125 11.44 24.70 6.58
CA GLY A 125 12.34 23.55 6.51
C GLY A 125 13.69 23.78 7.18
N PRO A 126 14.60 22.79 7.14
CA PRO A 126 15.90 22.91 7.78
C PRO A 126 16.69 24.08 7.17
N LYS A 127 17.02 25.09 7.98
CA LYS A 127 17.62 26.36 7.52
C LYS A 127 18.83 26.15 6.62
N GLU A 128 19.80 25.37 7.08
CA GLU A 128 21.05 25.12 6.33
C GLU A 128 20.81 24.45 4.98
N TYR A 129 19.75 23.65 4.86
CA TYR A 129 19.41 22.97 3.61
C TYR A 129 18.72 23.91 2.63
N LEU A 130 17.77 24.72 3.10
CA LEU A 130 17.09 25.72 2.30
C LEU A 130 18.05 26.79 1.75
N GLU A 131 19.00 27.23 2.57
CA GLU A 131 20.03 28.20 2.17
C GLU A 131 20.91 27.66 1.03
N LYS A 132 21.28 26.38 1.05
CA LYS A 132 22.04 25.73 -0.05
C LYS A 132 21.28 25.72 -1.38
N LEU A 133 19.96 25.65 -1.34
CA LEU A 133 19.08 25.70 -2.51
C LEU A 133 18.65 27.12 -2.88
N HIS A 134 19.18 28.14 -2.21
CA HIS A 134 18.83 29.55 -2.39
C HIS A 134 17.35 29.84 -2.16
N ILE A 135 16.71 29.10 -1.25
CA ILE A 135 15.32 29.31 -0.84
C ILE A 135 15.30 30.20 0.41
N PRO A 136 14.61 31.36 0.39
CA PRO A 136 14.48 32.21 1.58
C PRO A 136 13.84 31.46 2.76
N VAL A 137 14.48 31.52 3.93
CA VAL A 137 14.01 30.81 5.12
C VAL A 137 12.94 31.62 5.82
N VAL A 138 11.75 31.04 5.93
CA VAL A 138 10.59 31.57 6.67
C VAL A 138 10.55 30.97 8.08
N ALA A 139 10.79 29.67 8.21
CA ALA A 139 10.84 28.98 9.49
C ALA A 139 11.80 27.78 9.44
N ASP A 140 12.66 27.68 10.45
CA ASP A 140 13.61 26.57 10.62
C ASP A 140 12.93 25.42 11.37
N LEU A 141 12.51 24.40 10.63
CA LEU A 141 11.78 23.23 11.13
C LEU A 141 12.27 21.95 10.44
N PRO A 142 12.23 20.77 11.08
CA PRO A 142 12.72 19.51 10.51
C PRO A 142 11.76 18.92 9.46
N VAL A 143 11.28 19.72 8.51
CA VAL A 143 10.40 19.29 7.43
C VAL A 143 11.14 18.33 6.50
N GLY A 144 10.49 17.22 6.16
CA GLY A 144 11.06 16.18 5.30
C GLY A 144 11.75 15.05 6.09
N GLU A 145 11.99 15.21 7.39
CA GLU A 145 12.58 14.17 8.23
C GLU A 145 11.51 13.22 8.80
N ASN A 146 11.96 12.11 9.42
CA ASN A 146 11.09 11.11 10.06
C ASN A 146 10.08 10.47 9.09
N LEU A 147 10.54 10.17 7.86
CA LEU A 147 9.77 9.35 6.93
C LEU A 147 9.68 7.92 7.48
N ILE A 148 8.46 7.40 7.51
CA ILE A 148 8.12 6.05 7.98
C ILE A 148 7.25 5.42 6.91
N ASP A 149 7.60 4.20 6.55
CA ASP A 149 6.82 3.39 5.62
C ASP A 149 6.94 1.91 5.96
N HIS A 150 5.93 1.12 5.61
CA HIS A 150 5.90 -0.31 5.87
C HIS A 150 6.62 -1.06 4.74
N VAL A 151 7.87 -1.45 4.98
CA VAL A 151 8.58 -2.32 4.04
C VAL A 151 7.91 -3.70 4.00
N MET A 152 7.74 -4.23 2.80
CA MET A 152 7.11 -5.52 2.55
C MET A 152 8.04 -6.49 1.83
N PHE A 153 7.96 -7.76 2.20
CA PHE A 153 8.66 -8.86 1.55
C PHE A 153 7.67 -9.91 1.08
N PHE A 154 7.80 -10.36 -0.16
CA PHE A 154 6.89 -11.35 -0.73
C PHE A 154 7.51 -12.74 -0.63
N VAL A 155 6.74 -13.69 -0.11
CA VAL A 155 7.03 -15.11 -0.26
C VAL A 155 5.98 -15.72 -1.18
N LYS A 156 6.44 -16.43 -2.22
CA LYS A 156 5.61 -16.99 -3.28
C LYS A 156 5.56 -18.51 -3.17
N ALA A 157 4.42 -19.12 -3.44
CA ALA A 157 4.25 -20.58 -3.49
C ALA A 157 3.35 -20.98 -4.66
N ASP A 158 3.80 -21.95 -5.44
CA ASP A 158 3.01 -22.60 -6.49
C ASP A 158 2.09 -23.66 -5.89
N ILE A 159 0.96 -23.87 -6.55
CA ILE A 159 -0.02 -24.89 -6.16
C ILE A 159 -0.45 -25.69 -7.39
N SER A 160 -0.77 -26.97 -7.19
CA SER A 160 -1.27 -27.82 -8.29
C SER A 160 -2.78 -27.67 -8.55
N LYS A 161 -3.53 -27.10 -7.60
CA LYS A 161 -4.98 -26.94 -7.73
C LYS A 161 -5.26 -25.61 -8.46
N PRO A 162 -6.08 -25.59 -9.53
CA PRO A 162 -6.27 -24.40 -10.33
C PRO A 162 -7.28 -23.42 -9.73
N VAL A 163 -6.97 -22.84 -8.57
CA VAL A 163 -7.87 -21.96 -7.81
C VAL A 163 -7.36 -20.53 -7.61
N SER A 164 -6.17 -20.18 -8.11
CA SER A 164 -5.68 -18.81 -8.03
C SER A 164 -6.26 -17.92 -9.14
N TYR A 165 -6.14 -16.61 -8.97
CA TYR A 165 -6.51 -15.62 -9.98
C TYR A 165 -5.39 -15.43 -11.00
N THR A 166 -5.30 -16.34 -11.97
CA THR A 166 -4.39 -16.15 -13.10
C THR A 166 -4.96 -15.14 -14.11
N PRO A 167 -4.12 -14.44 -14.91
CA PRO A 167 -4.59 -13.46 -15.88
C PRO A 167 -5.63 -14.03 -16.86
N ASP A 168 -5.42 -15.28 -17.30
CA ASP A 168 -6.33 -15.97 -18.22
C ASP A 168 -7.71 -16.24 -17.61
N LYS A 169 -7.78 -16.47 -16.29
CA LYS A 169 -9.06 -16.65 -15.58
C LYS A 169 -9.75 -15.34 -15.29
N VAL A 170 -8.99 -14.28 -15.00
CA VAL A 170 -9.54 -12.97 -14.62
C VAL A 170 -9.98 -12.18 -15.85
N ASN A 171 -9.14 -12.11 -16.89
CA ASN A 171 -9.36 -11.29 -18.08
C ASN A 171 -10.21 -11.98 -19.16
N THR A 172 -11.29 -12.64 -18.73
CA THR A 172 -12.24 -13.27 -19.64
C THR A 172 -13.35 -12.28 -20.02
N THR A 173 -13.86 -12.40 -21.25
CA THR A 173 -15.03 -11.62 -21.70
C THR A 173 -16.21 -11.77 -20.75
N PHE A 174 -16.43 -12.96 -20.19
CA PHE A 174 -17.50 -13.20 -19.22
C PHE A 174 -17.31 -12.35 -17.96
N ASN A 175 -16.12 -12.34 -17.35
CA ASN A 175 -15.86 -11.52 -16.18
C ASN A 175 -16.00 -10.02 -16.48
N GLN A 176 -15.55 -9.57 -17.66
CA GLN A 176 -15.70 -8.18 -18.09
C GLN A 176 -17.19 -7.78 -18.17
N LEU A 177 -18.03 -8.66 -18.73
CA LEU A 177 -19.48 -8.45 -18.78
C LEU A 177 -20.11 -8.46 -17.38
N MET A 178 -19.74 -9.42 -16.52
CA MET A 178 -20.26 -9.53 -15.16
C MET A 178 -19.90 -8.31 -14.30
N TYR A 179 -18.67 -7.83 -14.46
CA TYR A 179 -18.20 -6.61 -13.81
C TYR A 179 -18.97 -5.39 -14.32
N HIS A 180 -19.07 -5.21 -15.65
CA HIS A 180 -19.67 -4.03 -16.24
C HIS A 180 -21.17 -3.90 -15.93
N PHE A 181 -21.92 -4.99 -16.07
CA PHE A 181 -23.38 -4.94 -15.94
C PHE A 181 -23.87 -5.16 -14.50
N PHE A 182 -23.15 -5.93 -13.70
CA PHE A 182 -23.62 -6.35 -12.38
C PHE A 182 -22.69 -5.94 -11.22
N GLY A 183 -21.48 -5.46 -11.50
CA GLY A 183 -20.50 -5.16 -10.46
C GLY A 183 -20.14 -6.41 -9.65
N THR A 184 -20.00 -7.55 -10.32
CA THR A 184 -19.69 -8.86 -9.70
C THR A 184 -18.54 -9.57 -10.43
N GLY A 185 -18.05 -10.67 -9.85
CA GLY A 185 -16.99 -11.49 -10.43
C GLY A 185 -15.59 -11.09 -9.96
N SER A 186 -14.57 -11.77 -10.46
CA SER A 186 -13.18 -11.63 -9.97
C SER A 186 -12.59 -10.23 -10.20
N LEU A 187 -13.10 -9.46 -11.17
CA LEU A 187 -12.66 -8.08 -11.42
C LEU A 187 -13.08 -7.09 -10.33
N THR A 188 -13.98 -7.48 -9.41
CA THR A 188 -14.29 -6.68 -8.22
C THR A 188 -13.31 -6.91 -7.07
N SER A 189 -12.40 -7.89 -7.19
CA SER A 189 -11.40 -8.18 -6.17
C SER A 189 -10.40 -7.02 -6.04
N ASN A 190 -9.83 -6.85 -4.85
CA ASN A 190 -8.74 -5.90 -4.63
C ASN A 190 -7.41 -6.51 -5.09
N ALA A 191 -7.24 -6.67 -6.41
CA ALA A 191 -6.02 -7.22 -7.01
C ALA A 191 -5.58 -8.57 -6.40
N ALA A 192 -6.54 -9.43 -6.07
CA ALA A 192 -6.32 -10.71 -5.38
C ALA A 192 -5.80 -10.62 -3.93
N ASP A 193 -5.81 -9.46 -3.28
CA ASP A 193 -5.58 -9.35 -1.84
C ASP A 193 -6.84 -9.81 -1.08
N GLU A 194 -6.75 -10.92 -0.36
CA GLU A 194 -7.95 -11.62 0.12
C GLU A 194 -8.03 -11.80 1.63
N ALA A 195 -6.89 -11.84 2.32
CA ALA A 195 -6.85 -12.04 3.76
C ALA A 195 -5.66 -11.33 4.40
N ASN A 196 -5.79 -11.05 5.69
CA ASN A 196 -4.71 -10.52 6.52
C ASN A 196 -4.46 -11.44 7.72
N ALA A 197 -3.23 -11.41 8.21
CA ALA A 197 -2.90 -11.89 9.54
C ALA A 197 -1.94 -10.92 10.24
N PHE A 198 -2.30 -10.46 11.42
CA PHE A 198 -1.46 -9.63 12.27
C PHE A 198 -0.84 -10.53 13.34
N LEU A 199 0.49 -10.58 13.38
CA LEU A 199 1.24 -11.53 14.20
C LEU A 199 2.36 -10.82 14.97
N LYS A 200 2.79 -11.48 16.06
CA LYS A 200 3.95 -11.07 16.85
C LYS A 200 5.12 -11.99 16.54
N THR A 201 6.25 -11.44 16.13
CA THR A 201 7.44 -12.26 15.87
C THR A 201 8.27 -12.52 17.12
N ASN A 202 8.11 -11.69 18.16
CA ASN A 202 8.79 -11.85 19.44
C ASN A 202 7.79 -11.84 20.63
N PRO A 203 7.33 -13.02 21.08
CA PRO A 203 6.42 -13.13 22.23
C PRO A 203 6.98 -12.57 23.54
N GLY A 204 8.30 -12.43 23.67
CA GLY A 204 8.96 -11.84 24.83
C GLY A 204 9.08 -10.32 24.81
N SER A 205 8.57 -9.66 23.76
CA SER A 205 8.59 -8.20 23.63
C SER A 205 7.73 -7.51 24.70
N LYS A 206 8.18 -6.34 25.16
CA LYS A 206 7.36 -5.46 26.02
C LYS A 206 6.23 -4.80 25.23
N ASP A 207 6.47 -4.50 23.95
CA ASP A 207 5.43 -4.05 23.05
C ASP A 207 4.59 -5.27 22.69
N LYS A 208 3.32 -5.20 23.06
CA LYS A 208 2.37 -6.30 22.89
C LYS A 208 1.65 -6.20 21.56
N ARG A 209 1.81 -5.15 20.77
CA ARG A 209 1.15 -5.03 19.46
C ARG A 209 1.79 -6.01 18.46
N PRO A 210 1.03 -6.52 17.47
CA PRO A 210 1.60 -7.18 16.30
C PRO A 210 2.65 -6.30 15.61
N ASP A 211 3.78 -6.88 15.24
CA ASP A 211 4.89 -6.20 14.56
C ASP A 211 4.96 -6.54 13.08
N ILE A 212 4.26 -7.59 12.65
CA ILE A 212 4.14 -7.98 11.24
C ILE A 212 2.68 -8.14 10.82
N GLN A 213 2.43 -7.87 9.54
CA GLN A 213 1.19 -8.21 8.85
C GLN A 213 1.51 -9.11 7.67
N PHE A 214 0.83 -10.24 7.58
CA PHE A 214 0.74 -11.03 6.37
C PHE A 214 -0.45 -10.54 5.56
N ILE A 215 -0.23 -10.29 4.28
CA ILE A 215 -1.26 -9.95 3.30
C ILE A 215 -1.26 -11.09 2.28
N LEU A 216 -2.32 -11.88 2.26
CA LEU A 216 -2.48 -12.97 1.31
C LEU A 216 -2.91 -12.41 -0.04
N VAL A 217 -2.12 -12.72 -1.06
CA VAL A 217 -2.38 -12.38 -2.46
C VAL A 217 -2.56 -13.67 -3.26
N SER A 218 -3.77 -13.96 -3.70
CA SER A 218 -4.13 -15.23 -4.34
C SER A 218 -3.82 -15.27 -5.84
N THR A 219 -2.66 -14.73 -6.20
CA THR A 219 -2.07 -14.85 -7.53
C THR A 219 -0.55 -14.82 -7.46
N LEU A 220 0.09 -15.50 -8.41
CA LEU A 220 1.51 -15.35 -8.72
C LEU A 220 1.75 -14.45 -9.94
N ALA A 221 0.69 -14.07 -10.65
CA ALA A 221 0.79 -13.03 -11.64
C ALA A 221 1.13 -11.74 -10.90
N GLU A 222 2.28 -11.18 -11.24
CA GLU A 222 2.62 -9.88 -10.70
C GLU A 222 1.52 -8.91 -11.10
N HIS A 223 1.18 -8.01 -10.18
CA HIS A 223 0.28 -6.91 -10.47
C HIS A 223 0.82 -6.25 -11.73
N GLY A 224 0.07 -6.39 -12.83
CA GLY A 224 0.51 -5.99 -14.16
C GLY A 224 1.13 -4.60 -14.08
N ASP A 225 2.40 -4.53 -14.48
CA ASP A 225 3.32 -3.40 -14.42
C ASP A 225 4.36 -3.36 -13.29
N ALA A 226 4.55 -4.37 -12.42
CA ALA A 226 5.64 -4.31 -11.42
C ALA A 226 7.03 -4.01 -12.02
N VAL A 227 7.33 -4.57 -13.19
CA VAL A 227 8.58 -4.34 -13.93
C VAL A 227 8.73 -2.88 -14.38
N ASP A 228 7.63 -2.25 -14.81
CA ASP A 228 7.61 -0.88 -15.36
C ASP A 228 7.35 0.20 -14.29
N HIS A 229 6.58 -0.11 -13.24
CA HIS A 229 6.20 0.83 -12.17
C HIS A 229 7.30 1.00 -11.12
N PHE A 230 8.07 -0.06 -10.82
CA PHE A 230 9.14 0.04 -9.82
C PHE A 230 10.46 0.53 -10.42
N ASN A 231 10.54 0.68 -11.76
CA ASN A 231 11.69 1.21 -12.50
C ASN A 231 13.02 0.61 -12.01
N TYR A 232 13.01 -0.70 -11.73
CA TYR A 232 14.24 -1.40 -11.36
C TYR A 232 15.22 -1.35 -12.52
N ARG A 233 16.52 -1.41 -12.20
CA ARG A 233 17.54 -1.61 -13.22
C ARG A 233 17.26 -2.90 -13.97
N ASP A 234 17.54 -2.93 -15.26
CA ASP A 234 17.26 -4.08 -16.13
C ASP A 234 17.86 -5.38 -15.60
N GLU A 235 19.04 -5.34 -14.96
CA GLU A 235 19.66 -6.54 -14.40
C GLU A 235 18.86 -7.09 -13.22
N VAL A 236 18.36 -6.20 -12.35
CA VAL A 236 17.52 -6.56 -11.19
C VAL A 236 16.16 -7.07 -11.66
N ASN A 237 15.57 -6.41 -12.65
CA ASN A 237 14.34 -6.88 -13.28
C ASN A 237 14.51 -8.29 -13.87
N LYS A 238 15.62 -8.55 -14.55
CA LYS A 238 15.91 -9.87 -15.13
C LYS A 238 16.16 -10.93 -14.06
N GLU A 239 16.87 -10.60 -12.99
CA GLU A 239 17.12 -11.52 -11.88
C GLU A 239 15.84 -11.88 -11.11
N LEU A 240 15.01 -10.88 -10.81
CA LEU A 240 13.77 -11.07 -10.03
C LEU A 240 12.64 -11.66 -10.87
N PHE A 241 12.54 -11.28 -12.15
CA PHE A 241 11.36 -11.54 -12.97
C PHE A 241 11.63 -12.29 -14.28
N GLY A 242 12.89 -12.55 -14.66
CA GLY A 242 13.24 -13.14 -15.96
C GLY A 242 12.59 -14.50 -16.25
N GLU A 243 12.46 -15.36 -15.24
CA GLU A 243 11.78 -16.67 -15.37
C GLU A 243 10.25 -16.54 -15.35
N ILE A 244 9.72 -15.58 -14.59
CA ILE A 244 8.27 -15.34 -14.46
C ILE A 244 7.72 -14.74 -15.77
N LEU A 245 8.42 -13.76 -16.35
CA LEU A 245 8.05 -13.09 -17.59
C LEU A 245 8.18 -13.97 -18.83
N SER A 246 9.03 -15.01 -18.79
CA SER A 246 9.21 -15.96 -19.89
C SER A 246 8.21 -17.13 -19.86
N SER A 247 7.49 -17.31 -18.76
CA SER A 247 6.43 -18.32 -18.65
C SER A 247 5.14 -17.84 -19.33
N LYS A 248 4.72 -18.52 -20.41
CA LYS A 248 3.37 -18.32 -20.98
C LYS A 248 2.34 -18.83 -19.97
N GLY A 249 1.60 -17.88 -19.38
CA GLY A 249 0.59 -18.15 -18.35
C GLY A 249 1.21 -18.18 -16.96
N ALA A 250 0.78 -17.25 -16.09
CA ALA A 250 1.26 -17.25 -14.71
C ALA A 250 0.86 -18.58 -14.03
N PRO A 251 1.78 -19.25 -13.32
CA PRO A 251 1.47 -20.51 -12.64
C PRO A 251 0.38 -20.30 -11.59
N GLU A 252 -0.35 -21.38 -11.30
CA GLU A 252 -1.27 -21.40 -10.18
C GLU A 252 -0.51 -21.24 -8.88
N GLY A 253 -0.96 -20.34 -8.01
CA GLY A 253 -0.29 -20.09 -6.74
C GLY A 253 -0.75 -18.83 -6.05
N PHE A 254 -0.08 -18.52 -4.95
CA PHE A 254 -0.33 -17.34 -4.15
C PHE A 254 0.98 -16.80 -3.60
N SER A 255 0.94 -15.55 -3.18
CA SER A 255 2.00 -14.94 -2.41
C SER A 255 1.48 -14.40 -1.09
N VAL A 256 2.38 -14.26 -0.12
CA VAL A 256 2.11 -13.53 1.10
C VAL A 256 3.10 -12.39 1.20
N ALA A 257 2.58 -11.16 1.23
CA ALA A 257 3.37 -9.99 1.57
C ALA A 257 3.52 -9.93 3.10
N ILE A 258 4.75 -9.86 3.58
CA ILE A 258 5.11 -9.74 4.98
C ILE A 258 5.51 -8.28 5.21
N ALA A 259 4.59 -7.50 5.75
CA ALA A 259 4.76 -6.09 6.03
C ALA A 259 5.24 -5.87 7.47
N LEU A 260 6.25 -5.01 7.64
CA LEU A 260 6.69 -4.55 8.96
C LEU A 260 5.82 -3.37 9.41
N LEU A 261 5.09 -3.53 10.52
CA LEU A 261 4.08 -2.55 10.97
C LEU A 261 4.64 -1.41 11.80
N HIS A 262 5.72 -1.68 12.53
CA HIS A 262 6.32 -0.72 13.46
C HIS A 262 7.83 -0.59 13.22
N PRO A 263 8.24 -0.21 11.99
CA PRO A 263 9.65 -0.06 11.66
C PRO A 263 10.31 0.97 12.59
N LYS A 264 11.54 0.68 13.01
CA LYS A 264 12.40 1.61 13.76
C LYS A 264 13.29 2.43 12.84
N SER A 265 13.54 1.96 11.63
CA SER A 265 14.16 2.72 10.55
C SER A 265 13.41 4.04 10.33
N ARG A 266 14.18 5.11 10.10
CA ARG A 266 13.68 6.44 9.76
C ARG A 266 14.40 6.95 8.55
N GLY A 267 13.62 7.40 7.58
CA GLY A 267 14.09 8.00 6.36
C GLY A 267 13.85 9.51 6.32
N PHE A 268 14.07 10.06 5.14
CA PHE A 268 13.80 11.45 4.82
C PHE A 268 13.26 11.62 3.39
N MET A 269 12.68 12.78 3.16
CA MET A 269 12.42 13.36 1.84
C MET A 269 13.04 14.76 1.79
N ARG A 270 13.82 15.05 0.74
CA ARG A 270 14.49 16.32 0.54
C ARG A 270 14.32 16.84 -0.88
N LEU A 271 14.39 18.16 -1.03
CA LEU A 271 14.40 18.80 -2.35
C LEU A 271 15.74 18.58 -3.07
N ARG A 272 15.73 18.17 -4.33
CA ARG A 272 16.97 18.17 -5.15
C ARG A 272 17.33 19.56 -5.67
N SER A 273 16.32 20.40 -5.90
CA SER A 273 16.45 21.76 -6.41
C SER A 273 15.30 22.63 -5.91
N SER A 274 15.27 23.91 -6.30
CA SER A 274 14.15 24.82 -6.07
C SER A 274 13.09 24.79 -7.18
N ASP A 275 13.24 23.93 -8.20
CA ASP A 275 12.20 23.69 -9.20
C ASP A 275 11.09 22.80 -8.60
N PRO A 276 9.82 23.25 -8.55
CA PRO A 276 8.72 22.44 -8.02
C PRO A 276 8.44 21.16 -8.83
N PHE A 277 8.92 21.06 -10.07
CA PHE A 277 8.70 19.88 -10.91
C PHE A 277 9.83 18.85 -10.84
N ASP A 278 10.96 19.19 -10.21
CA ASP A 278 12.00 18.22 -9.96
C ASP A 278 11.54 17.22 -8.91
N TYR A 279 11.76 15.92 -9.19
CA TYR A 279 11.46 14.88 -8.24
C TYR A 279 12.33 15.02 -6.99
N PRO A 280 11.74 14.95 -5.77
CA PRO A 280 12.52 15.00 -4.56
C PRO A 280 13.45 13.79 -4.43
N GLU A 281 14.45 13.92 -3.58
CA GLU A 281 15.19 12.78 -3.04
C GLU A 281 14.35 12.15 -1.93
N ILE A 282 14.07 10.86 -2.05
CA ILE A 282 13.31 10.10 -1.06
C ILE A 282 14.17 8.90 -0.68
N ASP A 283 14.54 8.84 0.60
CA ASP A 283 15.24 7.70 1.17
C ASP A 283 14.49 7.23 2.42
N PRO A 284 13.67 6.18 2.32
CA PRO A 284 12.98 5.59 3.46
C PRO A 284 13.92 4.93 4.47
N ASN A 285 15.18 4.68 4.08
CA ASN A 285 16.21 4.06 4.91
C ASN A 285 15.77 2.69 5.47
N TYR A 286 15.11 1.89 4.62
CA TYR A 286 14.56 0.60 5.00
C TYR A 286 15.65 -0.32 5.59
N LEU A 287 15.30 -1.06 6.64
CA LEU A 287 16.15 -2.09 7.27
C LEU A 287 17.46 -1.59 7.88
N ALA A 288 17.69 -0.28 7.95
CA ALA A 288 18.84 0.29 8.64
C ALA A 288 18.88 -0.09 10.13
N HIS A 289 17.73 -0.29 10.77
CA HIS A 289 17.66 -0.75 12.15
C HIS A 289 17.64 -2.29 12.25
N LYS A 290 18.54 -2.88 13.05
CA LYS A 290 18.69 -4.34 13.17
C LYS A 290 17.44 -5.09 13.64
N ASP A 291 16.61 -4.45 14.45
CA ASP A 291 15.34 -5.05 14.90
C ASP A 291 14.33 -5.19 13.76
N ASP A 292 14.37 -4.30 12.76
CA ASP A 292 13.48 -4.38 11.59
C ASP A 292 13.83 -5.61 10.76
N VAL A 293 15.14 -5.82 10.54
CA VAL A 293 15.67 -7.04 9.90
C VAL A 293 15.26 -8.29 10.67
N ARG A 294 15.41 -8.30 12.00
CA ARG A 294 15.05 -9.45 12.84
C ARG A 294 13.58 -9.80 12.72
N SER A 295 12.70 -8.80 12.82
CA SER A 295 11.25 -9.00 12.79
C SER A 295 10.82 -9.60 11.45
N ILE A 296 11.34 -9.09 10.34
CA ILE A 296 11.04 -9.62 9.01
C ILE A 296 11.53 -11.05 8.84
N LEU A 297 12.76 -11.38 9.25
CA LEU A 297 13.28 -12.75 9.17
C LEU A 297 12.46 -13.74 10.01
N GLN A 298 12.03 -13.33 11.20
CA GLN A 298 11.16 -14.13 12.04
C GLN A 298 9.75 -14.29 11.44
N GLY A 299 9.22 -13.24 10.82
CA GLY A 299 7.97 -13.30 10.06
C GLY A 299 8.04 -14.29 8.90
N SER A 300 9.10 -14.22 8.09
CA SER A 300 9.35 -15.18 7.00
C SER A 300 9.42 -16.62 7.49
N THR A 301 10.01 -16.85 8.67
CA THR A 301 10.08 -18.19 9.29
C THR A 301 8.69 -18.69 9.69
N HIS A 302 7.84 -17.84 10.30
CA HIS A 302 6.46 -18.20 10.65
C HIS A 302 5.65 -18.61 9.42
N PHE A 303 5.84 -17.91 8.30
CA PHE A 303 5.16 -18.24 7.05
C PHE A 303 5.47 -19.65 6.55
N PHE A 304 6.73 -20.09 6.59
CA PHE A 304 7.09 -21.45 6.18
C PHE A 304 6.41 -22.53 7.02
N VAL A 305 6.20 -22.27 8.32
CA VAL A 305 5.44 -23.17 9.21
C VAL A 305 3.98 -23.26 8.76
N ILE A 306 3.36 -22.13 8.40
CA ILE A 306 1.97 -22.07 7.90
C ILE A 306 1.82 -22.88 6.61
N ILE A 307 2.68 -22.65 5.60
CA ILE A 307 2.66 -23.43 4.34
C ILE A 307 2.79 -24.94 4.63
N PHE A 308 3.71 -25.31 5.53
CA PHE A 308 3.96 -26.71 5.84
C PHE A 308 2.73 -27.41 6.42
N VAL A 309 2.01 -26.75 7.35
CA VAL A 309 0.77 -27.28 7.94
C VAL A 309 -0.33 -27.45 6.88
N LEU A 310 -0.53 -26.44 6.02
CA LEU A 310 -1.49 -26.50 4.92
C LEU A 310 -1.20 -27.66 3.95
N SER A 311 0.08 -27.90 3.65
CA SER A 311 0.53 -28.97 2.74
C SER A 311 0.28 -30.39 3.30
N ILE A 312 0.51 -30.62 4.60
CA ILE A 312 0.33 -31.93 5.24
C ILE A 312 -1.13 -32.37 5.22
N LYS A 313 -2.08 -31.47 5.46
CA LYS A 313 -3.52 -31.82 5.52
C LYS A 313 -4.06 -32.24 4.17
N ASN A 314 -3.62 -31.61 3.09
CA ASN A 314 -3.98 -31.99 1.73
C ASN A 314 -3.54 -33.43 1.40
N ARG A 315 -2.38 -33.86 1.91
CA ARG A 315 -1.91 -35.25 1.79
C ARG A 315 -2.73 -36.24 2.63
N LYS A 316 -3.19 -35.84 3.83
CA LYS A 316 -4.05 -36.68 4.68
C LYS A 316 -5.47 -36.83 4.10
N LYS A 317 -6.10 -35.76 3.60
CA LYS A 317 -7.43 -35.85 2.95
C LYS A 317 -7.41 -36.75 1.70
N LYS A 318 -6.40 -36.64 0.82
CA LYS A 318 -6.23 -37.54 -0.33
C LYS A 318 -6.06 -39.02 0.04
N ARG A 319 -5.45 -39.32 1.20
CA ARG A 319 -5.30 -40.71 1.69
C ARG A 319 -6.58 -41.31 2.27
N VAL A 320 -7.52 -40.47 2.72
CA VAL A 320 -8.81 -40.92 3.27
C VAL A 320 -9.87 -41.03 2.16
N SER A 321 -9.80 -40.23 1.10
CA SER A 321 -10.72 -40.34 -0.05
C SER A 321 -10.40 -41.48 -1.03
N ASN A 322 -9.20 -42.07 -0.92
CA ASN A 322 -8.76 -43.21 -1.74
C ASN A 322 -8.85 -44.56 -1.00
N LYS A 323 -9.63 -44.60 0.08
CA LYS A 323 -10.03 -45.82 0.80
C LYS A 323 -11.55 -45.90 0.80
#